data_AF-A0A952LJR0-F1
#
_entry.id   AF-A0A952LJR0-F1
#
_cell.length_a   1.000
_cell.length_b   1.000
_cell.length_c   1.000
_cell.angle_alpha   90.00
_cell.angle_beta   90.00
_cell.angle_gamma   90.00
#
_symmetry.space_group_name_H-M   'P 1'
#
loop_
_entity.id
_entity.type
_entity.pdbx_description
1 polymer ?
#
loop_
_entity_poly.entity_id
_entity_poly.type
_entity_poly.pdbx_seq_one_letter_code
_entity_poly.pdbx_strand_id
1 'polypeptide(L)' 'RKRFLGALLPEGAPAEDRDAPTAVISALAAQAGAWAVRVHDVPSTRIALDVVRAWQAGRDE' A
#
# COMPACT_ATOMS: atom_id res chain seq x y z
N ARG A 1 3.47 3.21 8.00
CA ARG A 1 2.99 4.26 8.95
C ARG A 1 3.81 5.55 8.92
N LYS A 2 3.98 6.18 7.75
CA LYS A 2 4.69 7.48 7.66
C LYS A 2 3.78 8.60 8.19
N ARG A 3 4.36 9.62 8.85
CA ARG A 3 3.58 10.72 9.51
C ARG A 3 2.67 11.48 8.53
N PHE A 4 3.12 11.71 7.30
CA PHE A 4 2.34 12.47 6.31
C PHE A 4 1.02 11.80 5.94
N LEU A 5 0.93 10.46 6.05
CA LEU A 5 -0.32 9.73 5.81
C LEU A 5 -1.39 10.07 6.84
N GLY A 6 -1.02 10.56 8.02
CA GLY A 6 -1.98 11.04 9.02
C GLY A 6 -2.79 12.25 8.55
N ALA A 7 -2.26 13.06 7.62
CA ALA A 7 -2.99 14.20 7.06
C ALA A 7 -4.08 13.79 6.05
N LEU A 8 -4.10 12.52 5.64
CA LEU A 8 -5.11 11.96 4.73
C LEU A 8 -6.25 11.23 5.48
N LEU A 9 -6.16 11.15 6.81
CA LEU A 9 -7.10 10.44 7.67
C LEU A 9 -7.94 11.43 8.48
N PRO A 10 -9.10 11.00 9.01
CA PRO A 10 -9.86 11.80 9.97
C PRO A 10 -8.99 12.27 11.14
N GLU A 11 -9.34 13.44 11.69
CA GLU A 11 -8.64 13.97 12.86
C GLU A 11 -8.74 12.99 14.04
N GLY A 12 -7.61 12.79 14.74
CA GLY A 12 -7.53 11.83 15.84
C GLY A 12 -7.40 10.36 15.44
N ALA A 13 -7.31 10.03 14.14
CA ALA A 13 -7.14 8.65 13.70
C ALA A 13 -5.86 8.02 14.29
N PRO A 14 -5.93 6.77 14.79
CA PRO A 14 -4.80 6.05 15.34
C PRO A 14 -3.70 5.79 14.30
N ALA A 15 -2.49 5.48 14.78
CA ALA A 15 -1.34 5.29 13.88
C ALA A 15 -1.50 4.05 12.98
N GLU A 16 -2.23 3.06 13.44
CA GLU A 16 -2.60 1.81 12.77
C GLU A 16 -3.42 2.07 11.50
N ASP A 17 -4.30 3.08 11.51
CA ASP A 17 -5.13 3.44 10.34
C ASP A 17 -4.28 3.92 9.15
N ARG A 18 -3.00 4.22 9.37
CA ARG A 18 -2.04 4.52 8.30
C ARG A 18 -1.57 3.27 7.55
N ASP A 19 -1.97 2.07 7.96
CA ASP A 19 -1.60 0.82 7.29
C ASP A 19 -2.32 0.68 5.95
N ALA A 20 -3.62 0.98 5.87
CA ALA A 20 -4.37 0.98 4.62
C ALA A 20 -3.78 1.91 3.54
N PRO A 21 -3.53 3.22 3.81
CA PRO A 21 -2.86 4.07 2.83
C PRO A 21 -1.39 3.69 2.60
N THR A 22 -0.72 3.03 3.56
CA THR A 22 0.63 2.45 3.30
C THR A 22 0.55 1.31 2.29
N ALA A 23 -0.48 0.46 2.34
CA ALA A 23 -0.70 -0.60 1.35
C ALA A 23 -0.97 -0.02 -0.05
N VAL A 24 -1.78 1.04 -0.15
CA VAL A 24 -2.01 1.77 -1.42
C VAL A 24 -0.71 2.33 -1.99
N ILE A 25 0.12 3.00 -1.17
CA ILE A 25 1.44 3.49 -1.61
C ILE A 25 2.34 2.33 -2.03
N SER A 26 2.27 1.19 -1.35
CA SER A 26 3.07 0.01 -1.70
C SER A 26 2.67 -0.55 -3.06
N ALA A 27 1.37 -0.57 -3.38
CA ALA A 27 0.86 -0.92 -4.70
C ALA A 27 1.38 0.05 -5.78
N LEU A 28 1.29 1.36 -5.55
CA LEU A 28 1.81 2.37 -6.47
C LEU A 28 3.33 2.26 -6.66
N ALA A 29 4.08 2.00 -5.59
CA ALA A 29 5.52 1.80 -5.65
C ALA A 29 5.90 0.56 -6.45
N ALA A 30 5.16 -0.55 -6.30
CA ALA A 30 5.36 -1.76 -7.08
C ALA A 30 5.10 -1.52 -8.57
N GLN A 31 4.03 -0.79 -8.92
CA GLN A 31 3.77 -0.38 -10.30
C GLN A 31 4.88 0.52 -10.87
N ALA A 32 5.49 1.36 -10.02
CA ALA A 32 6.61 2.20 -10.39
C ALA A 32 7.97 1.46 -10.43
N GLY A 33 8.00 0.14 -10.24
CA GLY A 33 9.21 -0.67 -10.36
C GLY A 33 10.06 -0.78 -9.10
N ALA A 34 9.51 -0.46 -7.93
CA ALA A 34 10.22 -0.70 -6.67
C ALA A 34 10.48 -2.21 -6.47
N TRP A 35 11.72 -2.57 -6.14
CA TRP A 35 12.10 -3.97 -5.87
C TRP A 35 11.49 -4.52 -4.58
N ALA A 36 11.38 -3.68 -3.54
CA ALA A 36 10.83 -4.07 -2.25
C ALA A 36 10.22 -2.88 -1.49
N VAL A 37 9.36 -3.20 -0.52
CA VAL A 37 8.78 -2.24 0.44
C VAL A 37 9.00 -2.72 1.87
N ARG A 38 9.26 -1.79 2.79
CA ARG A 38 9.36 -2.07 4.23
C ARG A 38 8.08 -1.60 4.93
N VAL A 39 7.33 -2.55 5.48
CA VAL A 39 6.00 -2.30 6.07
C VAL A 39 5.89 -2.85 7.49
N HIS A 40 4.85 -2.43 8.20
CA HIS A 40 4.52 -2.93 9.54
C HIS A 40 3.38 -3.96 9.45
N ASP A 41 2.34 -3.64 8.68
CA ASP A 41 1.27 -4.57 8.33
C ASP A 41 1.61 -5.34 7.04
N VAL A 42 2.23 -6.50 7.21
CA VAL A 42 2.63 -7.40 6.12
C VAL A 42 1.40 -8.01 5.41
N PRO A 43 0.38 -8.54 6.12
CA PRO A 43 -0.80 -9.13 5.47
C PRO A 43 -1.49 -8.20 4.47
N SER A 44 -1.85 -6.97 4.87
CA SER A 44 -2.56 -6.05 3.96
C SER A 44 -1.69 -5.60 2.79
N THR A 45 -0.39 -5.42 3.03
CA THR A 45 0.55 -5.06 1.96
C THR A 45 0.68 -6.19 0.94
N ARG A 46 0.73 -7.45 1.39
CA ARG A 46 0.79 -8.61 0.49
C ARG A 46 -0.45 -8.67 -0.41
N ILE A 47 -1.65 -8.51 0.16
CA ILE A 47 -2.89 -8.47 -0.62
C ILE A 47 -2.84 -7.37 -1.67
N ALA A 48 -2.39 -6.16 -1.32
CA ALA A 48 -2.27 -5.06 -2.26
C ALA A 48 -1.31 -5.37 -3.43
N LEU A 49 -0.18 -6.05 -3.16
CA LEU A 49 0.77 -6.47 -4.19
C LEU A 49 0.20 -7.58 -5.09
N ASP A 50 -0.55 -8.53 -4.52
CA ASP A 50 -1.22 -9.59 -5.27
C ASP A 50 -2.29 -8.99 -6.21
N VAL A 51 -3.04 -7.97 -5.75
CA VAL A 51 -3.97 -7.20 -6.59
C VAL A 51 -3.25 -6.52 -7.75
N VAL A 52 -2.09 -5.88 -7.52
CA VAL A 52 -1.31 -5.25 -8.59
C VAL A 52 -0.90 -6.29 -9.64
N ARG A 53 -0.43 -7.47 -9.23
CA ARG A 53 -0.03 -8.54 -10.15
C ARG A 53 -1.21 -9.03 -10.99
N ALA A 54 -2.35 -9.31 -10.37
CA ALA A 54 -3.55 -9.75 -11.08
C ALA A 54 -4.06 -8.69 -12.07
N TRP A 55 -4.05 -7.41 -11.66
CA TRP A 55 -4.46 -6.29 -12.51
C TRP A 55 -3.56 -6.12 -13.74
N GLN A 56 -2.25 -6.30 -13.57
CA GLN A 56 -1.30 -6.22 -14.68
C GLN A 56 -1.46 -7.41 -15.63
N ALA A 57 -1.61 -8.62 -15.10
CA ALA A 57 -1.83 -9.82 -15.92
C ALA A 57 -3.06 -9.67 -16.82
N GLY A 58 -4.19 -9.21 -16.28
CA GLY A 58 -5.41 -9.00 -17.07
C GLY A 58 -5.36 -7.84 -18.07
N ARG A 59 -4.32 -7.00 -18.06
CA ARG A 59 -4.10 -5.97 -19.09
C ARG A 59 -3.30 -6.49 -20.29
N ASP A 60 -2.46 -7.49 -20.05
CA ASP A 60 -1.54 -8.04 -21.05
C ASP A 60 -2.20 -9.19 -21.85
N GLU A 61 -3.38 -9.64 -21.41
CA GLU A 61 -4.33 -10.50 -22.14
C GLU A 61 -5.18 -9.69 -23.13
#